data_AF-A0A7J6W2H0-F1
#
_entry.id   AF-A0A7J6W2H0-F1
#
_cell.length_a   1.000
_cell.length_b   1.000
_cell.length_c   1.000
_cell.angle_alpha   90.00
_cell.angle_beta   90.00
_cell.angle_gamma   90.00
#
_symmetry.space_group_name_H-M   'P 1'
#
loop_
_entity.id
_entity.type
_entity.pdbx_description
1 polymer ?
#
loop_
_entity_poly.entity_id
_entity_poly.type
_entity_poly.pdbx_seq_one_letter_code
_entity_poly.pdbx_strand_id
1 'polypeptide(L)'
;MHGFSIRGITSQFMVNEGKRAKSITWHYPKCPKQVGDFECGYFVMLFMRHFMSDPYKSLKAKITELESKATYTKAELNEVRVAGLVYRLANILPY
;
A
#
# COMPACT_ATOMS: atom_id res chain seq x y z
N MET A 1 -2.78 4.34 24.18
CA MET A 1 -2.26 4.02 22.82
C MET A 1 -1.48 5.24 22.34
N HIS A 2 -0.15 5.20 22.43
CA HIS A 2 0.69 6.34 22.08
C HIS A 2 0.90 6.36 20.56
N GLY A 3 0.30 7.34 19.88
CA GLY A 3 0.50 7.56 18.45
C GLY A 3 1.93 7.99 18.16
N PHE A 4 2.62 7.25 17.29
CA PHE A 4 3.93 7.67 16.77
C PHE A 4 3.76 8.95 15.94
N SER A 5 4.42 10.03 16.37
CA SER A 5 4.43 11.31 15.69
C SER A 5 5.49 11.31 14.57
N ILE A 6 5.03 11.26 13.32
CA ILE A 6 5.86 11.21 12.09
C ILE A 6 6.32 12.62 11.66
N ARG A 7 6.20 13.65 12.53
CA ARG A 7 6.39 15.07 12.20
C ARG A 7 7.79 15.42 11.64
N GLY A 8 8.78 14.54 11.79
CA GLY A 8 10.15 14.76 11.31
C GLY A 8 10.39 14.44 9.83
N ILE A 9 9.62 13.55 9.20
CA ILE A 9 9.94 13.04 7.85
C ILE A 9 9.38 13.96 6.75
N THR A 10 8.29 14.66 7.02
CA THR A 10 7.57 15.49 6.04
C THR A 10 8.30 16.77 5.61
N SER A 11 9.20 17.29 6.46
CA SER A 11 9.87 18.56 6.18
C SER A 11 10.89 18.47 5.04
N GLN A 12 11.57 17.33 4.88
CA GLN A 12 12.76 17.28 4.02
C GLN A 12 12.43 17.17 2.52
N PHE A 13 11.34 16.51 2.14
CA PHE A 13 11.01 16.26 0.73
C PHE A 13 10.54 17.52 -0.03
N MET A 14 9.80 18.43 0.61
CA MET A 14 9.27 19.63 -0.08
C MET A 14 10.25 20.82 -0.06
N VAL A 15 11.18 20.86 0.90
CA VAL A 15 12.21 21.90 1.00
C VAL A 15 13.18 21.85 -0.18
N ASN A 16 13.42 20.67 -0.77
CA ASN A 16 14.32 20.51 -1.91
C ASN A 16 13.81 21.10 -3.24
N GLU A 17 12.53 21.48 -3.35
CA GLU A 17 11.97 22.09 -4.58
C GLU A 17 11.74 23.62 -4.47
N GLY A 18 12.19 24.27 -3.39
CA GLY A 18 12.00 25.72 -3.19
C GLY A 18 10.55 26.17 -3.04
N LYS A 19 9.60 25.24 -2.92
CA LYS A 19 8.17 25.52 -2.72
C LYS A 19 7.84 25.45 -1.23
N ARG A 20 6.97 26.35 -0.77
CA ARG A 20 6.41 26.31 0.58
C ARG A 20 5.70 24.95 0.77
N ALA A 21 6.12 24.18 1.77
CA ALA A 21 5.53 22.86 2.02
C ALA A 21 4.01 23.01 2.20
N LYS A 22 3.23 22.40 1.30
CA LYS A 22 1.78 22.33 1.47
C LYS A 22 1.51 21.50 2.72
N SER A 23 0.53 21.91 3.53
CA SER A 23 0.13 21.12 4.70
C SER A 23 -0.29 19.73 4.23
N ILE A 24 0.45 18.71 4.65
CA ILE A 24 0.12 17.32 4.35
C ILE A 24 -0.99 16.88 5.28
N THR A 25 -2.13 16.50 4.72
CA THR A 25 -3.21 15.86 5.47
C THR A 25 -2.96 14.35 5.48
N TRP A 26 -2.70 13.82 6.67
CA TRP A 26 -2.55 12.38 6.88
C TRP A 26 -3.92 11.73 7.03
N HIS A 27 -4.16 10.67 6.27
CA HIS A 27 -5.34 9.83 6.38
C HIS A 27 -4.95 8.44 6.86
N TYR A 28 -5.69 7.92 7.84
CA TYR A 28 -5.51 6.57 8.39
C TYR A 28 -6.74 5.72 8.03
N PRO A 29 -6.85 5.25 6.78
CA PRO A 29 -7.98 4.42 6.36
C PRO A 29 -7.99 3.09 7.13
N LYS A 30 -9.17 2.50 7.34
CA LYS A 30 -9.22 1.09 7.77
C LYS A 30 -8.69 0.21 6.65
N CYS A 31 -7.81 -0.73 7.00
CA CYS A 31 -7.19 -1.65 6.06
C CYS A 31 -7.59 -3.09 6.37
N PRO A 32 -7.64 -3.96 5.35
CA PRO A 32 -7.79 -5.40 5.55
C PRO A 32 -6.71 -5.93 6.50
N LYS A 33 -7.13 -6.59 7.59
CA LYS A 33 -6.21 -7.07 8.62
C LYS A 33 -5.65 -8.43 8.24
N GLN A 34 -4.34 -8.59 8.41
CA GLN A 34 -3.67 -9.87 8.29
C GLN A 34 -4.01 -10.74 9.51
N VAL A 35 -4.33 -12.01 9.26
CA VAL A 35 -4.71 -12.97 10.31
C VAL A 35 -3.48 -13.71 10.86
N GLY A 36 -2.48 -14.01 10.03
CA GLY A 36 -1.22 -14.63 10.45
C GLY A 36 -0.06 -13.64 10.53
N ASP A 37 1.18 -14.14 10.74
CA ASP A 37 2.35 -13.26 10.98
C ASP A 37 3.30 -13.12 9.78
N PHE A 38 3.18 -13.96 8.75
CA PHE A 38 4.21 -14.10 7.70
C PHE A 38 3.89 -13.46 6.34
N GLU A 39 2.66 -13.00 6.13
CA GLU A 39 2.16 -12.56 4.82
C GLU A 39 2.07 -11.03 4.66
N CYS A 40 2.66 -10.26 5.57
CA CYS A 40 2.53 -8.80 5.61
C CYS A 40 2.95 -8.13 4.29
N GLY A 41 4.00 -8.63 3.65
CA GLY A 41 4.44 -8.15 2.33
C GLY A 41 3.36 -8.28 1.25
N TYR A 42 2.64 -9.41 1.22
CA TYR A 42 1.57 -9.64 0.24
C TYR A 42 0.36 -8.73 0.49
N PHE A 43 0.02 -8.47 1.76
CA PHE A 43 -1.02 -7.53 2.14
C PHE A 43 -0.69 -6.11 1.67
N VAL A 44 0.56 -5.66 1.85
CA VAL A 44 1.02 -4.36 1.35
C VAL A 44 0.95 -4.28 -0.18
N MET A 45 1.37 -5.33 -0.88
CA MET A 45 1.31 -5.38 -2.35
C MET A 45 -0.13 -5.31 -2.88
N LEU A 46 -1.08 -6.03 -2.27
CA LEU A 46 -2.49 -5.94 -2.63
C LEU A 46 -3.07 -4.56 -2.33
N PHE A 47 -2.73 -4.00 -1.18
CA PHE A 47 -3.17 -2.66 -0.80
C PHE A 47 -2.71 -1.61 -1.83
N MET A 48 -1.43 -1.63 -2.20
CA MET A 48 -0.90 -0.71 -3.22
C MET A 48 -1.52 -0.97 -4.59
N ARG A 49 -1.72 -2.24 -4.98
CA ARG A 49 -2.38 -2.60 -6.25
C ARG A 49 -3.80 -2.03 -6.33
N HIS A 50 -4.56 -2.04 -5.23
CA HIS A 50 -5.90 -1.45 -5.17
C HIS A 50 -5.91 0.06 -5.48
N PHE A 51 -4.89 0.79 -5.04
CA PHE A 51 -4.76 2.20 -5.39
C PHE A 51 -4.33 2.43 -6.84
N MET A 52 -3.61 1.50 -7.45
CA MET A 52 -3.11 1.61 -8.82
C MET A 52 -4.06 1.07 -9.89
N SER A 53 -4.99 0.18 -9.55
CA SER A 53 -5.76 -0.62 -10.53
C SER A 53 -6.71 0.20 -11.41
N ASP A 54 -7.36 1.22 -10.86
CA ASP A 54 -8.33 2.05 -11.57
C ASP A 54 -7.96 3.53 -11.47
N PRO A 55 -7.36 4.15 -12.51
CA PRO A 55 -6.95 5.54 -12.45
C PRO A 55 -8.13 6.53 -12.44
N TYR A 56 -9.32 6.10 -12.85
CA TYR A 56 -10.51 6.96 -12.94
C TYR A 56 -11.29 7.00 -11.62
N LYS A 57 -11.13 5.98 -10.77
CA LYS A 57 -11.77 5.94 -9.46
C LYS A 57 -11.08 6.87 -8.46
N SER A 58 -11.88 7.73 -7.83
CA SER A 58 -11.40 8.67 -6.81
C SER A 58 -10.75 7.95 -5.63
N LEU A 59 -9.78 8.61 -4.98
CA LEU A 59 -9.12 8.10 -3.78
C LEU A 59 -10.12 7.74 -2.67
N LYS A 60 -11.14 8.59 -2.48
CA LYS A 60 -12.17 8.39 -1.45
C LYS A 60 -12.95 7.09 -1.68
N ALA A 61 -13.38 6.83 -2.92
CA ALA A 61 -14.10 5.61 -3.25
C ALA A 61 -13.23 4.35 -3.01
N LYS A 62 -11.95 4.41 -3.40
CA LYS A 62 -11.00 3.31 -3.16
C LYS A 62 -10.80 3.03 -1.68
N ILE A 63 -10.71 4.08 -0.85
CA ILE A 63 -10.63 3.95 0.61
C ILE A 63 -11.89 3.27 1.14
N THR A 64 -13.08 3.75 0.78
CA THR A 64 -14.35 3.16 1.24
C THR A 64 -14.46 1.67 0.92
N GLU A 65 -13.98 1.23 -0.24
CA GLU A 65 -13.93 -0.19 -0.62
C GLU A 65 -12.99 -1.02 0.27
N LEU A 66 -11.88 -0.44 0.73
CA LEU A 66 -10.96 -1.11 1.65
C LEU A 66 -11.51 -1.14 3.07
N GLU A 67 -12.23 -0.10 3.49
CA GLU A 67 -12.81 -0.03 4.84
C GLU A 67 -13.92 -1.06 5.06
N SER A 68 -14.64 -1.44 4.00
CA SER A 68 -15.64 -2.51 4.04
C SER A 68 -15.02 -3.92 4.02
N LYS A 69 -13.73 -4.03 3.71
CA LYS A 69 -13.03 -5.31 3.55
C LYS A 69 -12.28 -5.72 4.82
N ALA A 70 -12.76 -6.78 5.47
CA ALA A 70 -12.18 -7.27 6.72
C ALA A 70 -10.75 -7.85 6.57
N THR A 71 -10.52 -8.67 5.54
CA THR A 71 -9.22 -9.29 5.24
C THR A 71 -9.13 -9.64 3.74
N TYR A 72 -7.94 -9.99 3.26
CA TYR A 72 -7.76 -10.56 1.92
C TYR A 72 -7.95 -12.08 1.95
N THR A 73 -8.52 -12.61 0.88
CA THR A 73 -8.70 -14.05 0.73
C THR A 73 -7.38 -14.73 0.31
N LYS A 74 -7.27 -16.04 0.53
CA LYS A 74 -6.11 -16.82 0.08
C LYS A 74 -5.90 -16.75 -1.43
N ALA A 75 -6.98 -16.66 -2.22
CA ALA A 75 -6.90 -16.54 -3.67
C ALA A 75 -6.21 -15.23 -4.08
N GLU A 76 -6.63 -14.11 -3.50
CA GLU A 76 -6.03 -12.80 -3.76
C GLU A 76 -4.54 -12.76 -3.36
N LEU A 77 -4.19 -13.36 -2.22
CA LEU A 77 -2.80 -13.46 -1.79
C LEU A 77 -1.98 -14.34 -2.75
N ASN A 78 -2.58 -15.43 -3.27
CA ASN A 78 -1.91 -16.33 -4.19
C ASN A 78 -1.63 -15.68 -5.55
N GLU A 79 -2.53 -14.82 -6.05
CA GLU A 79 -2.29 -14.06 -7.28
C GLU A 79 -1.01 -13.21 -7.19
N VAL A 80 -0.80 -12.55 -6.05
CA VAL A 80 0.41 -11.75 -5.82
C VAL A 80 1.64 -12.63 -5.66
N ARG A 81 1.51 -13.77 -4.96
CA ARG A 81 2.59 -14.73 -4.78
C ARG A 81 3.07 -15.28 -6.11
N VAL A 82 2.16 -15.72 -6.97
CA VAL A 82 2.48 -16.24 -8.31
C VAL A 82 3.08 -15.14 -9.18
N ALA A 83 2.48 -13.93 -9.22
CA ALA A 83 3.03 -12.82 -9.99
C ALA A 83 4.47 -12.46 -9.55
N GLY A 84 4.73 -12.44 -8.24
CA GLY A 84 6.07 -12.19 -7.71
C GLY A 84 7.07 -13.29 -8.06
N LEU A 85 6.66 -14.55 -8.07
CA LEU A 85 7.49 -15.68 -8.50
C LEU A 85 7.81 -15.60 -9.99
N VAL A 86 6.82 -15.33 -10.84
CA VAL A 86 7.03 -15.18 -12.30
C VAL A 86 8.01 -14.05 -12.58
N TYR A 87 7.82 -12.88 -11.95
CA TYR A 87 8.75 -11.76 -12.10
C TYR A 87 10.16 -12.13 -11.65
N ARG A 88 10.30 -12.85 -10.53
CA ARG A 88 11.60 -13.31 -10.03
C ARG A 88 12.26 -14.28 -11.02
N LEU A 89 11.53 -15.26 -11.53
CA LEU A 89 12.06 -16.23 -12.49
C LEU A 89 12.51 -15.54 -13.79
N ALA A 90 11.72 -14.58 -14.28
CA ALA A 90 12.03 -13.84 -15.49
C ALA A 90 13.25 -12.89 -15.35
N ASN A 91 13.61 -12.49 -14.12
CA ASN A 91 14.63 -11.45 -13.89
C ASN A 91 15.83 -11.91 -13.04
N ILE A 92 15.84 -13.15 -12.52
CA ILE A 92 16.95 -13.69 -11.69
C ILE A 92 17.58 -14.95 -12.29
N LEU A 93 16.88 -15.71 -13.15
CA LEU A 93 17.54 -16.80 -13.87
C LEU A 93 18.26 -16.23 -15.10
N PRO A 94 19.61 -16.22 -15.14
CA PRO A 94 20.28 -16.05 -16.41
C PRO A 94 19.92 -17.28 -17.26
N TYR A 95 19.50 -17.06 -18.50
CA TYR A 95 19.38 -18.13 -19.48
C TYR A 95 20.71 -18.89 -19.62
#